data_AF-A0A1H8MBR3-F1
#
_entry.id   AF-A0A1H8MBR3-F1
#
_cell.length_a   1.000
_cell.length_b   1.000
_cell.length_c   1.000
_cell.angle_alpha   90.00
_cell.angle_beta   90.00
_cell.angle_gamma   90.00
#
_symmetry.space_group_name_H-M   'P 1'
#
loop_
_entity.id
_entity.type
_entity.pdbx_description
1 polymer ?
#
loop_
_entity_poly.entity_id
_entity_poly.type
_entity_poly.pdbx_seq_one_letter_code
_entity_poly.pdbx_strand_id
1 'polypeptide(L)'
;MRVLADAVMQCATVLGRVFDDADQNGHMSQSAEERGLPNVRLVAPNGLAINTDAHGRFNVPCAALPQAIGSNFMLKLDERTLPAGYRLTTENPRVVRLTPGMITRLDFGATMARLVRVDLAANAFDGADMGAPLQAGLRQLVAEIRDTTSMLRITYLLSPGEAEQTARQRLRQVDRSLRDLWRGNGQYKLNIETLIQRVGEAQ
;
A
#
# COMPACT_ATOMS: atom_id res chain seq x y z
N MET A 1 -34.49 -5.00 35.20
CA MET A 1 -33.39 -5.96 34.96
C MET A 1 -32.68 -5.54 33.68
N ARG A 2 -31.47 -4.96 33.78
CA ARG A 2 -30.65 -4.66 32.59
C ARG A 2 -29.86 -5.93 32.32
N VAL A 3 -30.23 -6.68 31.29
CA VAL A 3 -29.43 -7.84 30.85
C VAL A 3 -28.17 -7.26 30.23
N LEU A 4 -27.06 -7.31 30.96
CA LEU A 4 -25.74 -7.05 30.39
C LEU A 4 -25.46 -8.24 29.48
N ALA A 5 -25.42 -8.00 28.18
CA ALA A 5 -24.98 -9.02 27.25
C ALA A 5 -23.56 -9.47 27.63
N ASP A 6 -23.33 -10.78 27.59
CA ASP A 6 -22.08 -11.40 28.00
C ASP A 6 -20.91 -10.80 27.21
N ALA A 7 -19.85 -10.40 27.92
CA ALA A 7 -18.65 -9.79 27.33
C ALA A 7 -18.01 -10.71 26.28
N VAL A 8 -18.19 -12.03 26.41
CA VAL A 8 -17.69 -13.02 25.42
C VAL A 8 -18.41 -12.90 24.09
N MET A 9 -19.72 -12.64 24.07
CA MET A 9 -20.50 -12.50 22.83
C MET A 9 -20.33 -11.11 22.17
N GLN A 10 -19.87 -10.11 22.90
CA GLN A 10 -19.66 -8.75 22.39
C GLN A 10 -18.26 -8.51 21.82
N CYS A 11 -17.34 -9.46 22.00
CA CYS A 11 -15.99 -9.37 21.50
C CYS A 11 -15.94 -9.41 19.97
N ALA A 12 -15.36 -8.39 19.35
CA ALA A 12 -15.15 -8.38 17.91
C ALA A 12 -13.88 -9.18 17.57
N THR A 13 -13.93 -9.96 16.49
CA THR A 13 -12.80 -10.75 16.00
C THR A 13 -12.33 -10.21 14.67
N VAL A 14 -11.01 -10.11 14.49
CA VAL A 14 -10.41 -9.78 13.19
C VAL A 14 -9.78 -11.04 12.60
N LEU A 15 -10.10 -11.32 11.35
CA LEU A 15 -9.49 -12.39 10.57
C LEU A 15 -8.86 -11.77 9.33
N GLY A 16 -7.78 -12.36 8.85
CA GLY A 16 -7.20 -11.89 7.60
C GLY A 16 -6.16 -12.83 7.04
N ARG A 17 -5.62 -12.41 5.90
CA ARG A 17 -4.51 -13.08 5.25
C ARG A 17 -3.50 -12.05 4.74
N VAL A 18 -2.23 -12.41 4.79
CA VAL A 18 -1.18 -11.79 3.99
C VAL A 18 -0.98 -12.66 2.76
N PHE A 19 -1.05 -12.10 1.55
CA PHE A 19 -1.01 -12.88 0.32
C PHE A 19 -0.17 -12.20 -0.77
N ASP A 20 0.27 -13.01 -1.73
CA ASP A 20 0.91 -12.61 -2.98
C ASP A 20 -0.14 -11.98 -3.90
N ASP A 21 -0.12 -10.66 -4.01
CA ASP A 21 -1.06 -9.82 -4.76
C ASP A 21 -0.49 -9.58 -6.17
N ALA A 22 -0.72 -10.55 -7.05
CA ALA A 22 -0.06 -10.64 -8.34
C ALA A 22 -0.56 -9.58 -9.32
N ASP A 23 -1.85 -9.24 -9.26
CA ASP A 23 -2.47 -8.17 -10.06
C ASP A 23 -2.48 -6.79 -9.36
N GLN A 24 -1.98 -6.78 -8.11
CA GLN A 24 -1.84 -5.63 -7.23
C GLN A 24 -3.16 -4.90 -6.90
N ASN A 25 -4.29 -5.60 -6.95
CA ASN A 25 -5.60 -5.03 -6.72
C ASN A 25 -5.91 -4.84 -5.21
N GLY A 26 -5.18 -5.52 -4.32
CA GLY A 26 -5.35 -5.48 -2.86
C GLY A 26 -6.43 -6.44 -2.30
N HIS A 27 -6.94 -7.33 -3.13
CA HIS A 27 -7.96 -8.32 -2.86
C HIS A 27 -7.54 -9.70 -3.37
N MET A 28 -7.45 -10.67 -2.47
CA MET A 28 -7.11 -12.02 -2.85
C MET A 28 -8.20 -12.64 -3.73
N SER A 29 -7.86 -12.94 -4.97
CA SER A 29 -8.59 -13.81 -5.87
C SER A 29 -8.50 -15.28 -5.41
N GLN A 30 -9.48 -16.08 -5.81
CA GLN A 30 -9.43 -17.54 -5.57
C GLN A 30 -8.56 -18.27 -6.60
N SER A 31 -7.85 -17.54 -7.46
CA SER A 31 -6.97 -18.13 -8.46
C SER A 31 -5.76 -18.80 -7.80
N ALA A 32 -5.12 -19.74 -8.50
CA ALA A 32 -3.92 -20.42 -8.01
C ALA A 32 -2.69 -19.50 -7.93
N GLU A 33 -2.76 -18.31 -8.56
CA GLU A 33 -1.62 -17.38 -8.66
C GLU A 33 -1.41 -16.61 -7.35
N GLU A 34 -2.47 -16.34 -6.61
CA GLU A 34 -2.40 -15.58 -5.37
C GLU A 34 -2.41 -16.54 -4.17
N ARG A 35 -1.25 -16.63 -3.52
CA ARG A 35 -0.99 -17.55 -2.41
C ARG A 35 -0.72 -16.80 -1.12
N GLY A 36 -0.97 -17.43 0.02
CA GLY A 36 -0.65 -16.84 1.31
C GLY A 36 0.85 -16.72 1.56
N LEU A 37 1.27 -15.64 2.21
CA LEU A 37 2.66 -15.39 2.61
C LEU A 37 2.85 -15.75 4.08
N PRO A 38 3.67 -16.78 4.39
CA PRO A 38 3.82 -17.29 5.74
C PRO A 38 4.80 -16.48 6.58
N ASN A 39 4.67 -16.58 7.90
CA ASN A 39 5.59 -16.01 8.89
C ASN A 39 5.79 -14.48 8.77
N VAL A 40 4.80 -13.76 8.25
CA VAL A 40 4.79 -12.30 8.19
C VAL A 40 4.23 -11.75 9.49
N ARG A 41 4.93 -10.81 10.11
CA ARG A 41 4.55 -10.21 11.39
C ARG A 41 3.57 -9.06 11.20
N LEU A 42 2.51 -9.05 12.00
CA LEU A 42 1.56 -7.96 12.12
C LEU A 42 1.56 -7.44 13.56
N VAL A 43 1.42 -6.13 13.72
CA VAL A 43 1.45 -5.44 15.01
C VAL A 43 0.32 -4.45 15.15
N ALA A 44 -0.28 -4.37 16.33
CA ALA A 44 -1.27 -3.35 16.66
C ALA A 44 -0.72 -2.39 17.75
N PRO A 45 -1.23 -1.15 17.85
CA PRO A 45 -0.72 -0.15 18.80
C PRO A 45 -0.81 -0.56 20.28
N ASN A 46 -1.68 -1.49 20.62
CA ASN A 46 -1.84 -2.02 21.98
C ASN A 46 -0.78 -3.06 22.38
N GLY A 47 0.25 -3.27 21.56
CA GLY A 47 1.33 -4.21 21.83
C GLY A 47 1.07 -5.64 21.32
N LEU A 48 -0.09 -5.91 20.70
CA LEU A 48 -0.34 -7.17 20.02
C LEU A 48 0.66 -7.36 18.89
N ALA A 49 1.31 -8.52 18.84
CA ALA A 49 2.16 -8.96 17.75
C ALA A 49 1.83 -10.42 17.40
N ILE A 50 1.53 -10.67 16.13
CA ILE A 50 1.15 -11.99 15.61
C ILE A 50 1.90 -12.27 14.31
N ASN A 51 2.04 -13.54 13.97
CA ASN A 51 2.64 -13.97 12.71
C ASN A 51 1.63 -14.79 11.90
N THR A 52 1.69 -14.70 10.57
CA THR A 52 0.86 -15.52 9.70
C THR A 52 1.27 -16.99 9.68
N ASP A 53 0.29 -17.87 9.51
CA ASP A 53 0.51 -19.32 9.35
C ASP A 53 1.13 -19.69 8.00
N ALA A 54 1.31 -21.00 7.74
CA ALA A 54 1.86 -21.53 6.48
C ALA A 54 1.06 -21.13 5.22
N HIS A 55 -0.19 -20.71 5.38
CA HIS A 55 -1.10 -20.25 4.33
C HIS A 55 -1.36 -18.74 4.39
N GLY A 56 -0.50 -17.99 5.09
CA GLY A 56 -0.60 -16.55 5.23
C GLY A 56 -1.75 -16.07 6.11
N ARG A 57 -2.51 -16.95 6.76
CA ARG A 57 -3.72 -16.61 7.52
C ARG A 57 -3.32 -16.12 8.91
N PHE A 58 -4.17 -15.28 9.47
CA PHE A 58 -4.09 -14.89 10.86
C PHE A 58 -5.47 -14.59 11.45
N ASN A 59 -5.55 -14.63 12.77
CA ASN A 59 -6.70 -14.19 13.52
C ASN A 59 -6.28 -13.40 14.77
N VAL A 60 -7.09 -12.41 15.11
CA VAL A 60 -7.05 -11.69 16.38
C VAL A 60 -8.39 -11.94 17.06
N PRO A 61 -8.51 -13.03 17.84
CA PRO A 61 -9.70 -13.25 18.64
C PRO A 61 -9.80 -12.11 19.66
N CYS A 62 -11.02 -11.63 19.92
CA CYS A 62 -11.22 -10.53 20.86
C CYS A 62 -10.33 -9.30 20.59
N ALA A 63 -10.25 -8.89 19.33
CA ALA A 63 -9.47 -7.74 18.89
C ALA A 63 -9.86 -6.44 19.60
N ALA A 64 -11.16 -6.27 19.92
CA ALA A 64 -11.66 -5.21 20.78
C ALA A 64 -13.02 -5.58 21.38
N LEU A 65 -13.40 -4.87 22.45
CA LEU A 65 -14.76 -4.79 22.98
C LEU A 65 -15.36 -3.42 22.59
N PRO A 66 -15.83 -3.25 21.34
CA PRO A 66 -16.41 -2.00 20.90
C PRO A 66 -17.67 -1.62 21.72
N GLN A 67 -17.86 -0.32 21.92
CA GLN A 67 -19.13 0.23 22.42
C GLN A 67 -20.23 0.11 21.34
N ALA A 68 -21.48 0.44 21.66
CA ALA A 68 -22.62 0.26 20.75
C ALA A 68 -22.46 0.88 19.35
N ILE A 69 -21.71 1.99 19.24
CA ILE A 69 -21.43 2.66 17.96
C ILE A 69 -20.29 2.01 17.16
N GLY A 70 -19.55 1.06 17.75
CA GLY A 70 -18.32 0.45 17.23
C GLY A 70 -17.04 1.04 17.83
N SER A 71 -15.87 0.49 17.46
CA SER A 71 -14.54 1.04 17.75
C SER A 71 -13.61 0.90 16.53
N ASN A 72 -12.57 1.72 16.42
CA ASN A 72 -11.57 1.56 15.36
C ASN A 72 -10.49 0.60 15.82
N PHE A 73 -10.09 -0.31 14.94
CA PHE A 73 -8.97 -1.22 15.15
C PHE A 73 -7.93 -1.00 14.07
N MET A 74 -6.68 -0.87 14.49
CA MET A 74 -5.54 -0.63 13.62
C MET A 74 -4.61 -1.84 13.66
N LEU A 75 -4.23 -2.33 12.48
CA LEU A 75 -3.21 -3.37 12.33
C LEU A 75 -2.20 -2.93 11.28
N LYS A 76 -0.93 -3.12 11.59
CA LYS A 76 0.20 -2.79 10.73
C LYS A 76 0.95 -4.06 10.37
N LEU A 77 1.33 -4.21 9.10
CA LEU A 77 2.25 -5.26 8.67
C LEU A 77 3.70 -4.77 8.85
N ASP A 78 4.56 -5.59 9.44
CA ASP A 78 6.00 -5.31 9.52
C ASP A 78 6.69 -5.74 8.22
N GLU A 79 6.91 -4.78 7.32
CA GLU A 79 7.47 -5.01 5.98
C GLU A 79 8.86 -5.66 6.01
N ARG A 80 9.61 -5.54 7.11
CA ARG A 80 10.92 -6.20 7.29
C ARG A 80 10.81 -7.72 7.41
N THR A 81 9.60 -8.23 7.68
CA THR A 81 9.33 -9.67 7.80
C THR A 81 8.73 -10.27 6.53
N LEU A 82 8.48 -9.45 5.50
CA LEU A 82 8.10 -9.97 4.19
C LEU A 82 9.25 -10.80 3.59
N PRO A 83 8.94 -11.85 2.81
CA PRO A 83 9.95 -12.56 2.05
C PRO A 83 10.73 -11.61 1.14
N ALA A 84 12.01 -11.94 0.88
CA ALA A 84 12.88 -11.07 0.10
C ALA A 84 12.26 -10.71 -1.26
N GLY A 85 12.34 -9.42 -1.62
CA GLY A 85 11.82 -8.90 -2.88
C GLY A 85 10.35 -8.47 -2.85
N TYR A 86 9.56 -8.89 -1.85
CA TYR A 86 8.17 -8.46 -1.71
C TYR A 86 8.06 -7.00 -1.25
N ARG A 87 7.03 -6.32 -1.73
CA ARG A 87 6.62 -4.98 -1.31
C ARG A 87 5.12 -4.97 -1.09
N LEU A 88 4.68 -4.17 -0.13
CA LEU A 88 3.27 -4.09 0.18
C LEU A 88 2.52 -3.32 -0.92
N THR A 89 1.35 -3.82 -1.31
CA THR A 89 0.44 -3.21 -2.30
C THR A 89 -0.79 -2.58 -1.65
N THR A 90 -1.16 -3.04 -0.45
CA THR A 90 -2.24 -2.48 0.36
C THR A 90 -1.74 -1.38 1.30
N GLU A 91 -2.65 -0.57 1.82
CA GLU A 91 -2.35 0.46 2.83
C GLU A 91 -1.68 -0.12 4.09
N ASN A 92 -0.79 0.64 4.71
CA ASN A 92 -0.12 0.27 5.96
C ASN A 92 0.18 1.51 6.82
N PRO A 93 -0.38 1.60 8.05
CA PRO A 93 -1.28 0.66 8.71
C PRO A 93 -2.69 0.64 8.08
N ARG A 94 -3.43 -0.46 8.27
CA ARG A 94 -4.85 -0.51 7.93
C ARG A 94 -5.70 -0.26 9.17
N VAL A 95 -6.79 0.48 9.00
CA VAL A 95 -7.77 0.78 10.05
C VAL A 95 -9.15 0.31 9.61
N VAL A 96 -9.81 -0.46 10.47
CA VAL A 96 -11.18 -0.95 10.26
C VAL A 96 -12.09 -0.62 11.44
N ARG A 97 -13.38 -0.47 11.14
CA ARG A 97 -14.41 -0.31 12.16
C ARG A 97 -14.86 -1.69 12.66
N LEU A 98 -14.71 -1.94 13.95
CA LEU A 98 -15.21 -3.14 14.62
C LEU A 98 -16.57 -2.88 15.24
N THR A 99 -17.49 -3.84 15.04
CA THR A 99 -18.84 -3.87 15.59
C THR A 99 -18.93 -4.99 16.64
N PRO A 100 -19.66 -4.80 17.76
CA PRO A 100 -19.73 -5.82 18.80
C PRO A 100 -20.16 -7.20 18.28
N GLY A 101 -19.41 -8.24 18.66
CA GLY A 101 -19.66 -9.64 18.31
C GLY A 101 -19.44 -10.00 16.83
N MET A 102 -19.02 -9.05 15.98
CA MET A 102 -18.84 -9.28 14.55
C MET A 102 -17.42 -9.77 14.22
N ILE A 103 -17.33 -10.52 13.14
CA ILE A 103 -16.08 -10.88 12.50
C ILE A 103 -15.79 -9.88 11.38
N THR A 104 -14.62 -9.25 11.42
CA THR A 104 -14.16 -8.28 10.41
C THR A 104 -12.96 -8.84 9.66
N ARG A 105 -12.99 -8.75 8.32
CA ARG A 105 -11.87 -9.15 7.47
C ARG A 105 -10.88 -8.00 7.28
N LEU A 106 -9.58 -8.29 7.41
CA LEU A 106 -8.50 -7.33 7.22
C LEU A 106 -7.31 -8.01 6.53
N ASP A 107 -7.29 -7.97 5.20
CA ASP A 107 -6.23 -8.62 4.43
C ASP A 107 -5.09 -7.65 4.09
N PHE A 108 -3.93 -8.20 3.73
CA PHE A 108 -2.77 -7.43 3.26
C PHE A 108 -2.22 -8.08 2.00
N GLY A 109 -2.12 -7.29 0.93
CA GLY A 109 -1.50 -7.71 -0.32
C GLY A 109 -0.04 -7.29 -0.34
N ALA A 110 0.83 -8.17 -0.83
CA ALA A 110 2.21 -7.83 -1.14
C ALA A 110 2.60 -8.48 -2.47
N THR A 111 3.48 -7.86 -3.23
CA THR A 111 3.88 -8.32 -4.56
C THR A 111 5.40 -8.38 -4.68
N MET A 112 5.91 -9.35 -5.43
CA MET A 112 7.31 -9.39 -5.89
C MET A 112 7.49 -8.72 -7.26
N ALA A 113 6.49 -7.95 -7.72
CA ALA A 113 6.49 -7.33 -9.04
C ALA A 113 7.72 -6.44 -9.33
N ARG A 114 7.97 -6.25 -10.63
CA ARG A 114 9.04 -5.39 -11.17
C ARG A 114 8.90 -3.98 -10.59
N LEU A 115 9.97 -3.47 -9.99
CA LEU A 115 10.05 -2.08 -9.53
C LEU A 115 10.67 -1.23 -10.65
N VAL A 116 9.89 -0.29 -11.18
CA VAL A 116 10.36 0.71 -12.14
C VAL A 116 10.61 2.01 -11.39
N ARG A 117 11.86 2.47 -11.42
CA ARG A 117 12.28 3.71 -10.74
C ARG A 117 12.40 4.84 -11.74
N VAL A 118 11.86 5.99 -11.37
CA VAL A 118 11.95 7.23 -12.14
C VAL A 118 12.48 8.31 -11.22
N ASP A 119 13.69 8.77 -11.49
CA ASP A 119 14.29 9.88 -10.74
C ASP A 119 14.08 11.17 -11.54
N LEU A 120 13.47 12.15 -10.88
CA LEU A 120 13.13 13.46 -11.45
C LEU A 120 13.88 14.55 -10.67
N ALA A 121 14.22 15.62 -11.37
CA ALA A 121 14.77 16.83 -10.77
C ALA A 121 14.20 18.06 -11.47
N ALA A 122 14.57 19.25 -11.00
CA ALA A 122 14.02 20.51 -11.51
C ALA A 122 14.20 20.71 -13.03
N ASN A 123 15.25 20.15 -13.62
CA ASN A 123 15.54 20.22 -15.06
C ASN A 123 14.55 19.44 -15.94
N ALA A 124 13.71 18.58 -15.38
CA ALA A 124 12.66 17.87 -16.12
C ALA A 124 11.39 18.75 -16.34
N PHE A 125 11.40 19.98 -15.83
CA PHE A 125 10.27 20.90 -15.82
C PHE A 125 10.65 22.25 -16.42
N ASP A 126 9.76 22.80 -17.24
CA ASP A 126 9.85 24.15 -17.79
C ASP A 126 9.04 25.08 -16.88
N GLY A 127 9.69 25.61 -15.84
CA GLY A 127 9.02 26.36 -14.79
C GLY A 127 8.09 25.47 -13.96
N ALA A 128 6.78 25.74 -14.03
CA ALA A 128 5.77 24.96 -13.29
C ALA A 128 5.30 23.71 -14.05
N ASP A 129 5.58 23.62 -15.35
CA ASP A 129 5.03 22.58 -16.22
C ASP A 129 6.05 21.49 -16.56
N MET A 130 5.57 20.28 -16.83
CA MET A 130 6.43 19.19 -17.30
C MET A 130 7.03 19.53 -18.66
N GLY A 131 8.34 19.42 -18.79
CA GLY A 131 9.02 19.65 -20.07
C GLY A 131 8.67 18.59 -21.10
N ALA A 132 8.81 18.93 -22.39
CA ALA A 132 8.51 18.03 -23.49
C ALA A 132 9.23 16.66 -23.41
N PRO A 133 10.53 16.57 -23.01
CA PRO A 133 11.21 15.28 -22.84
C PRO A 133 10.58 14.39 -21.77
N LEU A 134 10.16 14.97 -20.64
CA LEU A 134 9.50 14.24 -19.57
C LEU A 134 8.16 13.67 -20.06
N GLN A 135 7.34 14.47 -20.75
CA GLN A 135 6.07 14.02 -21.31
C GLN A 135 6.24 12.87 -22.31
N ALA A 136 7.28 12.93 -23.16
CA ALA A 136 7.61 11.83 -24.07
C ALA A 136 8.06 10.57 -23.31
N GLY A 137 8.93 10.73 -22.31
CA GLY A 137 9.40 9.63 -21.46
C GLY A 137 8.28 8.93 -20.71
N LEU A 138 7.31 9.67 -20.14
CA LEU A 138 6.15 9.08 -19.46
C LEU A 138 5.29 8.23 -20.41
N ARG A 139 5.08 8.69 -21.66
CA ARG A 139 4.35 7.91 -22.68
C ARG A 139 5.07 6.61 -23.04
N GLN A 140 6.38 6.68 -23.23
CA GLN A 140 7.19 5.49 -23.51
C GLN A 140 7.19 4.52 -22.32
N LEU A 141 7.34 5.03 -21.10
CA LEU A 141 7.27 4.24 -19.87
C LEU A 141 5.96 3.47 -19.79
N VAL A 142 4.83 4.15 -19.98
CA VAL A 142 3.50 3.51 -19.96
C VAL A 142 3.40 2.41 -21.02
N ALA A 143 3.90 2.66 -22.24
CA ALA A 143 3.90 1.67 -23.30
C ALA A 143 4.74 0.42 -22.98
N GLU A 144 5.85 0.56 -22.26
CA GLU A 144 6.73 -0.55 -21.89
C GLU A 144 6.13 -1.43 -20.79
N ILE A 145 5.43 -0.82 -19.82
CA ILE A 145 4.97 -1.54 -18.62
C ILE A 145 3.51 -1.99 -18.72
N ARG A 146 2.74 -1.57 -19.73
CA ARG A 146 1.29 -1.82 -19.82
C ARG A 146 0.89 -3.30 -19.72
N ASP A 147 1.76 -4.20 -20.17
CA ASP A 147 1.52 -5.65 -20.28
C ASP A 147 2.26 -6.45 -19.20
N THR A 148 2.97 -5.78 -18.27
CA THR A 148 3.73 -6.45 -17.20
C THR A 148 3.51 -5.74 -15.88
N THR A 149 2.86 -6.42 -14.93
CA THR A 149 2.56 -5.89 -13.61
C THR A 149 3.81 -5.33 -12.93
N SER A 150 3.83 -4.01 -12.76
CA SER A 150 4.98 -3.25 -12.27
C SER A 150 4.55 -2.21 -11.25
N MET A 151 5.38 -2.01 -10.23
CA MET A 151 5.25 -0.92 -9.25
C MET A 151 6.13 0.25 -9.69
N LEU A 152 5.59 1.46 -9.73
CA LEU A 152 6.35 2.67 -10.04
C LEU A 152 6.78 3.35 -8.75
N ARG A 153 8.05 3.70 -8.67
CA ARG A 153 8.59 4.59 -7.65
C ARG A 153 9.17 5.82 -8.31
N ILE A 154 8.60 6.98 -8.01
CA ILE A 154 9.02 8.27 -8.54
C ILE A 154 9.74 9.03 -7.42
N THR A 155 11.04 9.23 -7.57
CA THR A 155 11.84 10.01 -6.63
C THR A 155 12.06 11.39 -7.21
N TYR A 156 11.72 12.44 -6.46
CA TYR A 156 12.11 13.80 -6.80
C TYR A 156 13.35 14.19 -6.01
N LEU A 157 14.44 14.46 -6.71
CA LEU A 157 15.71 14.94 -6.17
C LEU A 157 15.62 16.45 -5.96
N LEU A 158 15.46 16.86 -4.71
CA LEU A 158 15.33 18.26 -4.31
C LEU A 158 16.69 18.94 -4.35
N SER A 159 16.79 20.01 -5.12
CA SER A 159 18.03 20.81 -5.23
C SER A 159 18.25 21.67 -3.99
N PRO A 160 19.50 22.03 -3.64
CA PRO A 160 19.77 22.96 -2.55
C PRO A 160 19.02 24.29 -2.73
N GLY A 161 18.26 24.70 -1.72
CA GLY A 161 17.45 25.93 -1.76
C GLY A 161 16.11 25.82 -2.49
N GLU A 162 15.77 24.66 -3.06
CA GLU A 162 14.47 24.42 -3.67
C GLU A 162 13.40 24.12 -2.59
N ALA A 163 12.23 24.76 -2.71
CA ALA A 163 11.13 24.52 -1.78
C ALA A 163 10.50 23.14 -2.03
N GLU A 164 10.33 22.35 -0.96
CA GLU A 164 9.68 21.04 -1.03
C GLU A 164 8.25 21.11 -1.61
N GLN A 165 7.56 22.24 -1.39
CA GLN A 165 6.22 22.48 -1.97
C GLN A 165 6.23 22.44 -3.50
N THR A 166 7.30 22.94 -4.14
CA THR A 166 7.48 22.90 -5.60
C THR A 166 7.64 21.46 -6.09
N ALA A 167 8.48 20.67 -5.40
CA ALA A 167 8.64 19.24 -5.68
C ALA A 167 7.31 18.47 -5.55
N ARG A 168 6.53 18.74 -4.49
CA ARG A 168 5.20 18.14 -4.28
C ARG A 168 4.21 18.52 -5.39
N GLN A 169 4.23 19.76 -5.86
CA GLN A 169 3.38 20.21 -6.98
C GLN A 169 3.73 19.49 -8.29
N ARG A 170 5.03 19.41 -8.59
CA ARG A 170 5.56 18.70 -9.76
C ARG A 170 5.24 17.21 -9.74
N LEU A 171 5.46 16.54 -8.61
CA LEU A 171 5.09 15.13 -8.42
C LEU A 171 3.58 14.90 -8.62
N ARG A 172 2.72 15.78 -8.11
CA ARG A 172 1.26 15.69 -8.36
C ARG A 172 0.89 15.89 -9.83
N GLN A 173 1.65 16.67 -10.59
CA GLN A 173 1.44 16.81 -12.03
C GLN A 173 1.81 15.52 -12.76
N VAL A 174 2.96 14.93 -12.42
CA VAL A 174 3.44 13.66 -12.99
C VAL A 174 2.50 12.50 -12.65
N ASP A 175 2.08 12.36 -11.39
CA ASP A 175 1.14 11.32 -10.97
C ASP A 175 -0.18 11.40 -11.74
N ARG A 176 -0.75 12.61 -11.88
CA ARG A 176 -1.97 12.81 -12.68
C ARG A 176 -1.76 12.41 -14.14
N SER A 177 -0.66 12.85 -14.75
CA SER A 177 -0.36 12.51 -16.16
C SER A 177 -0.18 11.01 -16.37
N LEU A 178 0.52 10.32 -15.47
CA LEU A 178 0.66 8.86 -15.52
C LEU A 178 -0.68 8.16 -15.39
N ARG A 179 -1.53 8.58 -14.45
CA ARG A 179 -2.88 8.01 -14.29
C ARG A 179 -3.75 8.24 -15.52
N ASP A 180 -3.68 9.42 -16.11
CA ASP A 180 -4.44 9.76 -17.33
C ASP A 180 -3.97 8.94 -18.53
N LEU A 181 -2.65 8.79 -18.72
CA LEU A 181 -2.08 7.89 -19.73
C LEU A 181 -2.46 6.42 -19.49
N TRP A 182 -2.56 6.01 -18.22
CA TRP A 182 -2.88 4.63 -17.85
C TRP A 182 -4.34 4.26 -18.15
N ARG A 183 -5.30 5.16 -17.93
CA ARG A 183 -6.75 4.89 -18.09
C ARG A 183 -7.13 4.27 -19.44
N GLY A 184 -6.41 4.60 -20.51
CA GLY A 184 -6.66 4.08 -21.86
C GLY A 184 -5.74 2.95 -22.33
N ASN A 185 -4.72 2.59 -21.53
CA ASN A 185 -3.63 1.70 -21.98
C ASN A 185 -3.31 0.56 -21.00
N GLY A 186 -3.65 0.70 -19.72
CA GLY A 186 -3.24 -0.22 -18.67
C GLY A 186 -4.10 -1.48 -18.58
N GLN A 187 -3.45 -2.63 -18.34
CA GLN A 187 -4.12 -3.93 -18.15
C GLN A 187 -4.32 -4.32 -16.67
N TYR A 188 -3.75 -3.55 -15.74
CA TYR A 188 -3.78 -3.82 -14.30
C TYR A 188 -3.86 -2.52 -13.50
N LYS A 189 -3.99 -2.61 -12.17
CA LYS A 189 -3.99 -1.43 -11.29
C LYS A 189 -2.57 -0.85 -11.14
N LEU A 190 -2.35 0.38 -11.60
CA LEU A 190 -1.06 1.05 -11.47
C LEU A 190 -0.82 1.55 -10.04
N ASN A 191 0.17 0.96 -9.36
CA ASN A 191 0.65 1.45 -8.07
C ASN A 191 1.84 2.40 -8.27
N ILE A 192 1.66 3.64 -7.80
CA ILE A 192 2.65 4.71 -7.87
C ILE A 192 2.99 5.15 -6.45
N GLU A 193 4.26 5.04 -6.10
CA GLU A 193 4.85 5.58 -4.88
C GLU A 193 5.66 6.82 -5.25
N THR A 194 5.49 7.91 -4.49
CA THR A 194 6.24 9.15 -4.70
C THR A 194 7.08 9.48 -3.47
N LEU A 195 8.32 9.86 -3.71
CA LEU A 195 9.30 10.19 -2.67
C LEU A 195 9.97 11.52 -3.01
N ILE A 196 10.32 12.30 -2.00
CA ILE A 196 11.17 13.48 -2.15
C ILE A 196 12.44 13.20 -1.39
N GLN A 197 13.58 13.31 -2.06
CA GLN A 197 14.90 13.09 -1.49
C GLN A 197 15.73 14.35 -1.61
N ARG A 198 16.34 14.79 -0.51
CA ARG A 198 17.28 15.92 -0.54
C ARG A 198 18.65 15.44 -0.97
N VAL A 199 19.22 16.11 -1.98
CA VAL A 199 20.59 15.82 -2.43
C VAL A 199 21.56 16.24 -1.32
N GLY A 200 22.18 15.28 -0.63
CA GLY A 200 23.14 15.51 0.45
C GLY A 200 22.87 14.75 1.75
N GLU A 201 21.68 14.19 1.93
CA GLU A 201 21.41 13.22 3.01
C GLU A 201 21.65 11.80 2.47
N ALA A 202 22.90 11.34 2.59
CA ALA A 202 23.17 9.91 2.55
C ALA A 202 22.58 9.28 3.83
N GLN A 203 21.82 8.20 3.65
CA GLN A 203 21.31 7.37 4.75
C GLN A 203 22.46 6.70 5.52
#